data_AF-A0ABD0NUK7-F1
#
_entry.id   AF-A0ABD0NUK7-F1
#
_cell.length_a   1.000
_cell.length_b   1.000
_cell.length_c   1.000
_cell.angle_alpha   90.00
_cell.angle_beta   90.00
_cell.angle_gamma   90.00
#
_symmetry.space_group_name_H-M   'P 1'
#
loop_
_entity.id
_entity.type
_entity.pdbx_description
1 polymer ?
#
loop_
_entity_poly.entity_id
_entity_poly.type
_entity_poly.pdbx_seq_one_letter_code
_entity_poly.pdbx_strand_id
1 'polypeptide(L)' 'YSVFVVGVADVDFVELQNIASKPSERHVFVVDDFDAFSTIQDNLVTFICETATS' A
#
# COMPACT_ATOMS: atom_id res chain seq x y z
N TYR A 1 -9.26 -12.43 -0.04
CA TYR A 1 -8.37 -11.77 0.94
C TYR A 1 -7.43 -10.90 0.13
N SER A 2 -7.38 -9.61 0.43
CA SER A 2 -6.51 -8.66 -0.28
C SER A 2 -5.43 -8.20 0.69
N VAL A 3 -4.17 -8.44 0.32
CA VAL A 3 -3.00 -8.08 1.12
C VAL A 3 -2.45 -6.78 0.58
N PHE A 4 -2.46 -5.75 1.43
CA PHE A 4 -1.87 -4.43 1.16
C PHE A 4 -0.53 -4.32 1.89
N VAL A 5 0.45 -3.76 1.22
CA VAL A 5 1.82 -3.63 1.72
C VAL A 5 2.20 -2.16 1.67
N VAL A 6 2.70 -1.63 2.78
CA VAL A 6 3.20 -0.27 2.88
C VAL A 6 4.67 -0.33 3.28
N GLY A 7 5.54 0.17 2.42
CA GLY A 7 6.96 0.32 2.70
C GLY A 7 7.33 1.77 3.01
N VAL A 8 8.33 1.96 3.88
CA VAL A 8 8.74 3.26 4.40
C VAL A 8 10.24 3.47 4.15
N ALA A 9 10.62 4.65 3.67
CA ALA A 9 11.97 5.05 3.30
C ALA A 9 12.54 4.23 2.12
N ASP A 10 13.57 3.42 2.38
CA ASP A 10 14.22 2.58 1.36
C ASP A 10 13.76 1.14 1.53
N VAL A 11 12.87 0.71 0.63
CA VAL A 11 12.24 -0.62 0.66
C VAL A 11 12.31 -1.28 -0.69
N ASP A 12 12.45 -2.61 -0.66
CA ASP A 12 12.59 -3.38 -1.88
C ASP A 12 11.22 -3.63 -2.53
N PHE A 13 10.86 -2.81 -3.51
CA PHE A 13 9.56 -2.86 -4.18
C PHE A 13 9.26 -4.24 -4.80
N VAL A 14 10.29 -5.01 -5.14
CA VAL A 14 10.17 -6.38 -5.66
C VAL A 14 9.70 -7.33 -4.57
N GLU A 15 10.23 -7.21 -3.35
CA GLU A 15 9.78 -8.01 -2.20
C GLU A 15 8.35 -7.66 -1.80
N LEU A 16 8.03 -6.36 -1.76
CA LEU A 16 6.67 -5.90 -1.44
C LEU A 16 5.64 -6.42 -2.45
N GLN A 17 5.97 -6.42 -3.76
CA GLN A 17 5.10 -6.99 -4.79
C GLN A 17 4.90 -8.50 -4.66
N ASN A 18 5.89 -9.23 -4.15
CA ASN A 18 5.77 -10.68 -3.93
C ASN A 18 4.83 -11.02 -2.77
N ILE A 19 4.71 -10.13 -1.78
CA ILE A 19 3.82 -10.29 -0.63
C ILE A 19 2.41 -9.77 -0.94
N ALA A 20 2.30 -8.69 -1.73
CA ALA A 20 1.05 -8.05 -2.06
C ALA A 20 0.14 -8.93 -2.94
N SER A 21 -1.17 -8.74 -2.79
CA SER A 21 -2.15 -9.45 -3.63
C SER A 21 -2.15 -8.91 -5.06
N LYS A 22 -2.38 -9.79 -6.04
CA LYS A 22 -2.48 -9.36 -7.45
C LYS A 22 -3.80 -8.61 -7.70
N PRO A 23 -3.78 -7.49 -8.45
CA PRO A 23 -2.63 -6.83 -9.05
C PRO A 23 -1.80 -6.05 -8.01
N SER A 24 -0.51 -6.39 -7.90
CA SER A 24 0.39 -5.88 -6.86
C SER A 24 0.64 -4.37 -6.97
N GLU A 25 0.52 -3.80 -8.18
CA GLU A 25 0.62 -2.36 -8.45
C GLU A 25 -0.42 -1.51 -7.71
N ARG A 26 -1.57 -2.10 -7.35
CA ARG A 26 -2.64 -1.42 -6.60
C ARG A 26 -2.55 -1.64 -5.09
N HIS A 27 -1.71 -2.57 -4.66
CA HIS A 27 -1.64 -3.03 -3.28
C HIS A 27 -0.32 -2.70 -2.59
N VAL A 28 0.64 -2.11 -3.31
CA VAL A 28 1.93 -1.68 -2.77
C VAL A 28 1.98 -0.15 -2.72
N PHE A 29 2.21 0.38 -1.52
CA PHE A 29 2.42 1.80 -1.28
C PHE A 29 3.81 2.01 -0.71
N VAL A 30 4.53 3.02 -1.19
CA VAL A 30 5.84 3.39 -0.65
C VAL A 30 5.81 4.85 -0.27
N VAL A 31 6.29 5.15 0.93
CA VAL A 31 6.39 6.50 1.48
C VAL A 31 7.81 6.76 1.96
N ASP A 32 8.26 8.01 1.90
CA ASP A 32 9.56 8.41 2.43
C ASP A 32 9.63 8.27 3.96
N ASP A 33 8.56 8.68 4.67
CA ASP A 33 8.55 8.74 6.14
C ASP A 33 7.16 8.47 6.74
N PHE A 34 7.12 8.17 8.04
CA PHE A 34 5.87 8.07 8.81
C PHE A 34 5.08 9.38 8.86
N ASP A 35 5.73 10.53 8.65
CA ASP A 35 5.02 11.81 8.54
C ASP A 35 4.21 11.87 7.23
N ALA A 36 4.78 11.38 6.13
CA ALA A 36 4.07 11.20 4.86
C ALA A 36 2.95 10.16 4.96
N PHE A 37 2.99 9.26 5.97
CA PHE A 37 1.90 8.35 6.28
C PHE A 37 0.60 9.10 6.59
N SER A 38 0.65 10.25 7.25
CA SER A 38 -0.56 11.04 7.52
C SER A 38 -1.20 11.57 6.23
N THR A 39 -0.39 11.86 5.20
CA THR A 39 -0.86 12.32 3.90
C THR A 39 -1.46 11.19 3.07
N ILE A 40 -0.89 9.98 3.16
CA ILE A 40 -1.41 8.80 2.45
C ILE A 40 -2.50 8.06 3.21
N GLN A 41 -2.68 8.29 4.51
CA GLN A 41 -3.68 7.63 5.34
C GLN A 41 -5.08 7.73 4.73
N ASP A 42 -5.49 8.94 4.35
CA ASP A 42 -6.81 9.20 3.77
C ASP A 42 -7.00 8.50 2.42
N ASN A 43 -5.93 8.49 1.60
CA ASN A 43 -5.89 7.78 0.31
C ASN A 43 -5.95 6.26 0.51
N LEU A 44 -5.18 5.72 1.46
CA LEU A 44 -5.11 4.30 1.77
C LEU A 44 -6.47 3.79 2.28
N VAL A 45 -7.11 4.54 3.20
CA VAL A 45 -8.45 4.21 3.71
C VAL A 45 -9.47 4.21 2.59
N THR A 46 -9.45 5.23 1.72
CA THR A 46 -10.34 5.31 0.56
C THR A 46 -10.15 4.09 -0.36
N PHE A 47 -8.91 3.73 -0.66
CA PHE A 47 -8.57 2.62 -1.53
C PHE A 47 -8.98 1.26 -0.96
N ILE A 48 -8.80 1.07 0.35
CA ILE A 48 -9.27 -0.13 1.06
C ILE A 48 -10.79 -0.21 1.03
N CYS A 49 -11.50 0.89 1.27
CA CYS A 49 -12.97 0.94 1.22
C CYS A 49 -13.51 0.62 -0.18
N GLU A 50 -12.90 1.14 -1.24
CA GLU A 50 -13.25 0.81 -2.62
C GLU A 50 -13.00 -0.67 -2.95
N THR A 51 -11.87 -1.21 -2.51
CA THR A 51 -11.51 -2.61 -2.77
C THR A 51 -12.33 -3.58 -1.94
N ALA A 52 -12.70 -3.24 -0.71
CA ALA A 52 -13.54 -4.05 0.16
C ALA A 52 -15.01 -4.10 -0.28
N THR A 53 -15.45 -3.10 -1.06
CA THR A 53 -16.82 -3.00 -1.57
C THR A 53 -16.99 -3.67 -2.95
N SER A 54 -15.89 -3.99 -3.65
CA SER A 54 -15.89 -4.63 -4.97
C SER A 54 -15.83 -6.16 -4.93
#